data_AF-A0A9X8VBU0-F1
#
_entry.id   AF-A0A9X8VBU0-F1
#
_cell.length_a   1.000
_cell.length_b   1.000
_cell.length_c   1.000
_cell.angle_alpha   90.00
_cell.angle_beta   90.00
_cell.angle_gamma   90.00
#
_symmetry.space_group_name_H-M   'P 1'
#
loop_
_entity.id
_entity.type
_entity.pdbx_description
1 polymer ?
#
loop_
_entity_poly.entity_id
_entity_poly.type
_entity_poly.pdbx_seq_one_letter_code
_entity_poly.pdbx_strand_id
1 'polypeptide(L)'
;VYSTCTLNAQENQQVVRWLLDTYGDAVSVEPLGELFPGAGKALTAEGFLHVFPQIYDSEGFFVARLRKQHAVAPLAKPIYKVGKFPFS
;
A
#
# COMPACT_ATOMS: atom_id res chain seq x y z
N VAL A 1 -4.99 2.72 -1.68
CA VAL A 1 -3.88 2.07 -2.42
C VAL A 1 -2.60 2.73 -1.98
N TYR A 2 -1.55 1.95 -1.77
CA TYR A 2 -0.21 2.42 -1.45
C TYR A 2 0.73 2.02 -2.59
N SER A 3 1.60 2.92 -3.01
CA SER A 3 2.54 2.65 -4.11
C SER A 3 3.79 3.51 -4.01
N THR A 4 4.90 2.97 -4.50
CA THR A 4 6.21 3.65 -4.54
C THR A 4 6.97 3.26 -5.81
N CYS A 5 7.99 4.05 -6.16
CA CYS A 5 8.98 3.75 -7.20
C CYS A 5 10.33 3.25 -6.63
N THR A 6 10.33 2.78 -5.39
CA THR A 6 11.49 2.13 -4.74
C THR A 6 11.25 0.62 -4.68
N LEU A 7 12.33 -0.16 -4.69
CA LEU A 7 12.29 -1.62 -4.51
C LEU A 7 12.71 -2.03 -3.10
N ASN A 8 13.01 -1.07 -2.22
CA ASN A 8 13.43 -1.34 -0.85
C ASN A 8 12.27 -1.87 0.00
N ALA A 9 12.47 -3.00 0.66
CA ALA A 9 11.48 -3.59 1.54
C ALA A 9 11.12 -2.72 2.75
N GLN A 10 12.04 -1.85 3.21
CA GLN A 10 11.79 -0.93 4.32
C GLN A 10 10.70 0.10 3.99
N GLU A 11 10.68 0.57 2.75
CA GLU A 11 9.68 1.53 2.28
C GLU A 11 8.40 0.82 1.83
N ASN A 12 8.49 -0.46 1.46
CA ASN A 12 7.37 -1.21 0.88
C ASN A 12 6.69 -2.15 1.88
N GLN A 13 7.13 -3.41 1.95
CA GLN A 13 6.50 -4.45 2.75
C GLN A 13 6.47 -4.08 4.24
N GLN A 14 7.50 -3.42 4.76
CA GLN A 14 7.55 -3.02 6.17
C GLN A 14 6.54 -1.91 6.50
N VAL A 15 6.31 -0.95 5.60
CA VAL A 15 5.27 0.09 5.79
C VAL A 15 3.89 -0.54 5.82
N VAL A 16 3.61 -1.46 4.89
CA VAL A 16 2.32 -2.16 4.86
C VAL A 16 2.14 -3.05 6.10
N ARG A 17 3.20 -3.77 6.50
CA ARG A 17 3.17 -4.61 7.71
C ARG A 17 2.95 -3.78 8.97
N TRP A 18 3.65 -2.66 9.14
CA TRP A 18 3.43 -1.76 10.26
C TRP A 18 1.98 -1.30 10.33
N LEU A 19 1.37 -0.98 9.19
CA LEU A 19 -0.03 -0.55 9.14
C LEU A 19 -0.99 -1.69 9.53
N LEU A 20 -0.76 -2.91 9.06
CA LEU A 20 -1.55 -4.09 9.45
C LEU A 20 -1.40 -4.39 10.96
N ASP A 21 -0.18 -4.33 11.49
CA ASP A 21 0.11 -4.56 12.91
C ASP A 21 -0.52 -3.46 13.80
N THR A 22 -0.57 -2.21 13.30
CA THR A 22 -1.12 -1.06 14.05
C THR A 22 -2.65 -1.08 14.11
N TYR A 23 -3.31 -1.48 13.03
CA TYR A 23 -4.76 -1.35 12.89
C TYR A 23 -5.52 -2.69 12.88
N GLY A 24 -4.82 -3.82 12.90
CA GLY A 24 -5.41 -5.15 13.05
C GLY A 24 -6.51 -5.43 12.02
N ASP A 25 -7.66 -5.88 12.52
CA ASP A 25 -8.84 -6.23 11.71
C ASP A 25 -9.51 -5.03 11.02
N ALA A 26 -9.14 -3.80 11.37
CA ALA A 26 -9.65 -2.59 10.71
C ALA A 26 -9.22 -2.48 9.26
N VAL A 27 -8.19 -3.22 8.86
CA VAL A 27 -7.60 -3.15 7.53
C VAL A 27 -7.16 -4.53 7.06
N SER A 28 -7.41 -4.82 5.80
CA SER A 28 -6.98 -6.06 5.17
C SER A 28 -6.32 -5.79 3.82
N VAL A 29 -5.45 -6.70 3.41
CA VAL A 29 -4.88 -6.70 2.05
C VAL A 29 -5.91 -7.28 1.08
N GLU A 30 -6.10 -6.63 -0.06
CA GLU A 30 -6.83 -7.20 -1.19
C GLU A 30 -5.82 -7.65 -2.26
N PRO A 31 -5.62 -8.96 -2.47
CA PRO A 31 -4.63 -9.48 -3.39
C PRO A 31 -4.77 -8.90 -4.80
N LEU A 32 -3.63 -8.73 -5.48
CA LEU A 32 -3.56 -8.18 -6.82
C LEU A 32 -3.23 -9.22 -7.91
N GLY A 33 -3.22 -10.51 -7.56
CA GLY A 33 -2.85 -11.60 -8.48
C GLY A 33 -3.73 -11.72 -9.73
N GLU A 34 -4.97 -11.24 -9.66
CA GLU A 34 -5.95 -11.26 -10.75
C GLU A 34 -6.19 -9.86 -11.35
N LEU A 35 -5.37 -8.87 -11.00
CA LEU A 35 -5.57 -7.48 -11.45
C LEU A 35 -5.48 -7.35 -12.97
N PHE A 36 -4.58 -8.10 -13.61
CA PHE A 36 -4.37 -8.14 -15.06
C PHE A 36 -3.69 -9.45 -15.48
N PRO A 37 -3.77 -9.85 -16.77
CA PRO A 37 -3.07 -11.02 -17.28
C PRO A 37 -1.56 -10.95 -17.01
N GLY A 38 -1.05 -11.90 -16.23
CA GLY A 38 0.37 -11.97 -15.88
C GLY A 38 0.75 -11.30 -14.56
N ALA A 39 -0.16 -10.66 -13.83
CA ALA A 39 0.11 -10.04 -12.53
C ALA A 39 0.79 -10.99 -11.53
N GLY A 40 0.47 -12.28 -11.60
CA GLY A 40 1.12 -13.35 -10.84
C GLY A 40 2.66 -13.39 -10.93
N LYS A 41 3.28 -12.87 -12.00
CA LYS A 41 4.75 -12.84 -12.15
C LYS A 41 5.45 -11.92 -11.14
N ALA A 42 4.73 -10.93 -10.62
CA ALA A 42 5.23 -9.97 -9.63
C ALA A 42 4.48 -10.05 -8.29
N LEU A 43 3.63 -11.07 -8.11
CA LEU A 43 2.80 -11.22 -6.93
C LEU A 43 3.63 -11.70 -5.74
N THR A 44 3.55 -10.98 -4.62
CA THR A 44 4.15 -11.43 -3.35
C THR A 44 3.21 -12.39 -2.62
N ALA A 45 3.73 -13.17 -1.66
CA ALA A 45 2.92 -14.10 -0.86
C ALA A 45 1.78 -13.40 -0.09
N GLU A 46 2.00 -12.13 0.27
CA GLU A 46 1.03 -11.28 0.96
C GLU A 46 -0.05 -10.70 0.03
N GLY A 47 0.11 -10.83 -1.30
CA GLY A 47 -0.85 -10.35 -2.29
C GLY A 47 -0.53 -8.98 -2.91
N PHE A 48 0.67 -8.44 -2.69
CA PHE A 48 1.13 -7.19 -3.30
C PHE A 48 1.74 -7.42 -4.69
N LEU A 49 1.93 -6.35 -5.45
CA LEU A 49 2.79 -6.40 -6.64
C LEU A 49 4.14 -5.77 -6.30
N HIS A 50 5.21 -6.57 -6.37
CA HIS A 50 6.59 -6.10 -6.31
C HIS A 50 7.20 -6.28 -7.71
N VAL A 51 7.08 -5.22 -8.52
CA VAL A 51 7.48 -5.24 -9.92
C VAL A 51 8.95 -4.88 -10.02
N PHE A 52 9.79 -5.87 -10.29
CA PHE A 52 11.17 -5.64 -10.66
C PHE A 52 11.27 -5.25 -12.14
N PRO A 53 12.25 -4.40 -12.54
CA PRO A 53 12.39 -3.90 -13.90
C PRO A 53 12.32 -4.98 -14.98
N GLN A 54 12.99 -6.10 -14.75
CA GLN A 54 13.10 -7.23 -15.68
C GLN A 54 11.81 -8.02 -15.91
N ILE A 55 10.77 -7.83 -15.09
CA ILE A 55 9.53 -8.63 -15.19
C ILE A 55 8.67 -8.17 -16.37
N TYR A 56 8.61 -6.86 -16.60
CA TYR A 56 7.74 -6.23 -17.60
C TYR A 56 8.44 -5.14 -18.43
N ASP A 57 9.77 -5.05 -18.39
CA ASP A 57 10.54 -4.01 -19.09
C ASP A 57 10.10 -2.59 -18.68
N SER A 58 10.15 -2.33 -17.36
CA SER A 58 9.74 -1.04 -16.76
C SER A 58 10.73 -0.56 -15.69
N GLU A 59 10.52 0.63 -15.11
CA GLU A 59 11.43 1.22 -14.10
C GLU A 59 11.42 0.51 -12.73
N GLY A 60 10.46 -0.39 -12.51
CA GLY A 60 10.24 -1.09 -11.23
C GLY A 60 9.41 -0.27 -10.24
N PHE A 61 8.48 -0.93 -9.55
CA PHE A 61 7.57 -0.28 -8.62
C PHE A 61 6.90 -1.27 -7.66
N PHE A 62 6.35 -0.75 -6.57
CA PHE A 62 5.57 -1.52 -5.60
C PHE A 62 4.13 -1.02 -5.52
N VAL A 63 3.17 -1.94 -5.42
CA VAL A 63 1.75 -1.63 -5.23
C VAL A 63 1.13 -2.55 -4.19
N ALA A 64 0.47 -1.95 -3.20
CA ALA A 64 -0.39 -2.64 -2.24
C ALA A 64 -1.80 -2.05 -2.27
N ARG A 65 -2.81 -2.93 -2.35
CA ARG A 65 -4.22 -2.56 -2.21
C ARG A 65 -4.71 -2.97 -0.84
N LEU A 66 -5.23 -1.99 -0.09
CA LEU A 66 -5.75 -2.17 1.25
C LEU A 66 -7.21 -1.77 1.31
N ARG A 67 -8.00 -2.54 2.06
CA ARG A 67 -9.41 -2.27 2.36
C ARG A 67 -9.54 -1.89 3.82
N LYS A 68 -10.15 -0.74 4.10
CA LYS A 68 -10.63 -0.38 5.44
C LYS A 68 -11.94 -1.12 5.71
N GLN A 69 -11.98 -1.96 6.74
CA GLN A 69 -13.14 -2.78 7.11
C GLN A 69 -14.11 -2.04 8.01
N HIS A 70 -13.59 -1.29 8.98
CA HIS A 70 -14.39 -0.50 9.91
C HIS A 70 -13.70 0.81 10.31
N ALA A 71 -14.43 1.67 11.01
CA ALA A 71 -13.89 2.93 11.49
C ALA A 71 -13.01 2.71 12.74
N VAL A 72 -11.81 3.29 12.73
CA VAL A 72 -10.93 3.37 13.90
C VAL A 72 -11.09 4.73 14.58
N ALA A 73 -10.67 4.81 15.84
CA ALA A 73 -10.66 6.07 16.57
C ALA A 73 -9.88 7.15 15.79
N PRO A 74 -10.43 8.37 15.65
CA PRO A 74 -9.74 9.45 14.97
C PRO A 74 -8.47 9.82 15.74
N LEU A 75 -7.43 10.21 15.02
CA LEU A 75 -6.21 10.75 15.62
C LEU A 75 -6.52 12.03 16.41
N ALA A 76 -5.70 12.31 17.42
CA ALA A 76 -5.79 13.55 18.18
C ALA A 76 -5.77 14.76 17.23
N LYS A 77 -6.59 15.77 17.52
CA LYS A 77 -6.62 16.99 16.71
C LYS A 77 -5.22 17.63 16.71
N PRO A 78 -4.69 18.03 15.54
CA PRO A 78 -3.42 18.72 15.47
C PRO A 78 -3.44 19.98 16.35
N ILE A 79 -2.35 20.21 17.09
CA ILE A 79 -2.13 21.46 17.85
C ILE A 79 -1.66 22.62 16.95
N TYR A 80 -1.33 22.34 15.68
CA TYR A 80 -0.95 23.34 14.68
C TYR A 80 -2.12 23.72 13.77
N LYS A 81 -2.07 24.94 13.20
CA LYS A 81 -3.05 25.38 12.19
C LYS A 81 -2.92 24.52 10.93
N VAL A 82 -3.90 23.66 10.68
CA VAL A 82 -4.07 23.01 9.38
C VAL A 82 -4.44 24.07 8.34
N GLY A 83 -3.62 24.22 7.30
CA GLY A 83 -3.93 25.11 6.18
C GLY A 83 -5.24 24.70 5.50
N LYS A 84 -5.91 25.65 4.83
CA LYS A 84 -7.04 25.31 3.95
C LYS A 84 -6.50 24.48 2.79
N PHE A 85 -7.11 23.33 2.54
CA PHE A 85 -6.82 22.56 1.33
C PHE A 85 -7.21 23.41 0.11
N PRO A 86 -6.36 23.49 -0.93
CA PRO A 86 -6.60 24.33 -2.11
C PRO A 86 -7.70 23.79 -3.04
N PHE A 87 -8.37 22.71 -2.67
CA PHE A 87 -9.45 22.10 -3.43
C PHE A 87 -10.65 21.95 -2.48
N SER A 88 -11.75 22.65 -2.80
CA SER A 88 -13.07 22.56 -2.16
C SER A 88 -14.11 22.24 -3.23
#